data_AF-J2LE33-F1
#
_entry.id   AF-J2LE33-F1
#
_cell.length_a   1.000
_cell.length_b   1.000
_cell.length_c   1.000
_cell.angle_alpha   90.00
_cell.angle_beta   90.00
_cell.angle_gamma   90.00
#
_symmetry.space_group_name_H-M   'P 1'
#
loop_
_entity.id
_entity.type
_entity.pdbx_description
1 polymer ?
#
loop_
_entity_poly.entity_id
_entity_poly.type
_entity_poly.pdbx_seq_one_letter_code
_entity_poly.pdbx_strand_id
1 'polypeptide(L)'
;MSSDSTIWSYIVAPAATIIGIWLTNHFNTKNLAVTRQNDLEQEKKEREYEFKKEIFLPVLTEFVKSQQMLGATMGGRVTTEEYLARSKALGLAVSSVLVVAEPETVKVVQNYSMKFLSILSEEMQENDKLIRLLNSIDHAQGEQQRQLKIQSNQLTAASVSRVSDHLAILMTESVPVLVAIRKELAIDTSMVAISLVVHEYAKAGRELMQKFVDELQKR
;
A
#
# COMPACT_ATOMS: atom_id res chain seq x y z
N MET A 1 2.62 -38.42 -79.00
CA MET A 1 3.30 -37.82 -77.83
C MET A 1 2.38 -36.77 -77.24
N SER A 2 1.88 -37.06 -76.03
CA SER A 2 1.44 -36.13 -74.97
C SER A 2 0.47 -34.97 -75.28
N SER A 3 -0.76 -35.24 -75.72
CA SER A 3 -1.89 -34.29 -75.59
C SER A 3 -2.56 -34.35 -74.20
N ASP A 4 -2.44 -35.49 -73.51
CA ASP A 4 -3.14 -35.74 -72.25
C ASP A 4 -2.51 -35.03 -71.04
N SER A 5 -1.20 -34.75 -71.10
CA SER A 5 -0.51 -34.04 -70.01
C SER A 5 -0.93 -32.57 -69.90
N THR A 6 -1.34 -31.95 -71.01
CA THR A 6 -1.67 -30.52 -71.05
C THR A 6 -3.05 -30.24 -70.47
N ILE A 7 -4.03 -31.11 -70.72
CA ILE A 7 -5.39 -30.98 -70.16
C ILE A 7 -5.37 -31.15 -68.64
N TRP A 8 -4.58 -32.11 -68.15
CA TRP A 8 -4.37 -32.28 -66.71
C TRP A 8 -3.68 -31.09 -66.06
N SER A 9 -2.73 -30.41 -66.75
CA SER A 9 -2.08 -29.21 -66.18
C SER A 9 -3.03 -28.02 -66.07
N TYR A 10 -4.00 -27.88 -66.99
CA TYR A 10 -4.99 -26.80 -66.96
C TYR A 10 -6.05 -26.97 -65.86
N ILE A 11 -6.29 -28.19 -65.37
CA ILE A 11 -7.28 -28.46 -64.32
C ILE A 11 -6.64 -28.51 -62.93
N VAL A 12 -5.45 -29.14 -62.83
CA VAL A 12 -4.77 -29.34 -61.55
C VAL A 12 -4.23 -28.04 -60.98
N ALA A 13 -3.68 -27.14 -61.82
CA ALA A 13 -3.10 -25.89 -61.34
C ALA A 13 -4.14 -24.94 -60.72
N PRO A 14 -5.33 -24.69 -61.31
CA PRO A 14 -6.38 -23.91 -60.66
C PRO A 14 -6.96 -24.57 -59.41
N ALA A 15 -7.16 -25.89 -59.42
CA ALA A 15 -7.66 -26.61 -58.25
C ALA A 15 -6.69 -26.51 -57.05
N ALA A 16 -5.39 -26.70 -57.31
CA ALA A 16 -4.35 -26.53 -56.29
C ALA A 16 -4.29 -25.08 -55.78
N THR A 17 -4.48 -24.08 -56.66
CA THR A 17 -4.53 -22.66 -56.28
C THR A 17 -5.75 -22.35 -55.39
N ILE A 18 -6.93 -22.85 -55.75
CA ILE A 18 -8.16 -22.66 -54.95
C ILE A 18 -8.03 -23.33 -53.59
N ILE A 19 -7.50 -24.56 -53.53
CA ILE A 19 -7.25 -25.27 -52.28
C ILE A 19 -6.22 -24.49 -51.44
N GLY A 20 -5.16 -23.98 -52.05
CA GLY A 20 -4.14 -23.15 -51.37
C GLY A 20 -4.72 -21.87 -50.77
N ILE A 21 -5.55 -21.14 -51.51
CA ILE A 21 -6.24 -19.93 -51.03
C ILE A 21 -7.21 -20.28 -49.89
N TRP A 22 -7.98 -21.36 -50.04
CA TRP A 22 -8.92 -21.81 -49.01
C TRP A 22 -8.21 -22.21 -47.71
N LEU A 23 -7.14 -23.01 -47.81
CA LEU A 23 -6.32 -23.40 -46.65
C LEU A 23 -5.74 -22.15 -45.97
N THR A 24 -5.17 -21.24 -46.75
CA THR A 24 -4.55 -20.00 -46.23
C THR A 24 -5.58 -19.12 -45.52
N ASN A 25 -6.77 -18.92 -46.10
CA ASN A 25 -7.84 -18.16 -45.48
C ASN A 25 -8.38 -18.86 -44.22
N HIS A 26 -8.50 -20.18 -44.22
CA HIS A 26 -8.95 -20.95 -43.05
C HIS A 26 -7.95 -20.86 -41.88
N PHE A 27 -6.65 -21.00 -42.14
CA PHE A 27 -5.62 -20.86 -41.10
C PHE A 27 -5.48 -19.41 -40.62
N ASN A 28 -5.54 -18.43 -41.52
CA ASN A 28 -5.50 -17.02 -41.13
C ASN A 28 -6.70 -16.65 -40.26
N THR A 29 -7.93 -17.01 -40.64
CA THR A 29 -9.12 -16.70 -39.82
C THR A 29 -9.05 -17.33 -38.42
N LYS A 30 -8.57 -18.57 -38.29
CA LYS A 30 -8.36 -19.22 -36.99
C LYS A 30 -7.31 -18.48 -36.15
N ASN A 31 -6.18 -18.09 -36.75
CA ASN A 31 -5.13 -17.35 -36.05
C ASN A 31 -5.58 -15.94 -35.64
N LEU A 32 -6.36 -15.25 -36.48
CA LEU A 32 -6.95 -13.97 -36.13
C LEU A 32 -7.92 -14.07 -34.95
N ALA A 33 -8.75 -15.12 -34.89
CA ALA A 33 -9.67 -15.33 -33.78
C ALA A 33 -8.93 -15.58 -32.45
N VAL A 34 -7.88 -16.41 -32.47
CA VAL A 34 -7.03 -16.66 -31.29
C VAL A 34 -6.30 -15.38 -30.86
N THR A 35 -5.74 -14.63 -31.80
CA THR A 35 -5.06 -13.35 -31.51
C THR A 35 -6.03 -12.37 -30.86
N ARG A 36 -7.22 -12.20 -31.44
CA ARG A 36 -8.25 -11.32 -30.89
C ARG A 36 -8.71 -11.76 -29.51
N GLN A 37 -8.82 -13.06 -29.26
CA GLN A 37 -9.16 -13.56 -27.93
C GLN A 37 -8.07 -13.22 -26.91
N ASN A 38 -6.79 -13.43 -27.26
CA ASN A 38 -5.66 -13.06 -26.41
C ASN A 38 -5.64 -11.54 -26.15
N ASP A 39 -5.89 -10.72 -27.17
CA ASP A 39 -5.96 -9.26 -27.04
C ASP A 39 -7.07 -8.83 -26.07
N LEU A 40 -8.27 -9.44 -26.18
CA LEU A 40 -9.39 -9.17 -25.28
C LEU A 40 -9.10 -9.62 -23.84
N GLU A 41 -8.45 -10.76 -23.67
CA GLU A 41 -8.02 -11.26 -22.37
C GLU A 41 -6.97 -10.34 -21.74
N GLN A 42 -6.02 -9.84 -22.54
CA GLN A 42 -5.01 -8.88 -22.09
C GLN A 42 -5.64 -7.54 -21.71
N GLU A 43 -6.52 -6.99 -22.55
CA GLU A 43 -7.25 -5.75 -22.26
C GLU A 43 -8.10 -5.86 -20.98
N LYS A 44 -8.72 -7.03 -20.76
CA LYS A 44 -9.45 -7.30 -19.52
C LYS A 44 -8.53 -7.28 -18.30
N LYS A 45 -7.36 -7.93 -18.38
CA LYS A 45 -6.35 -7.94 -17.29
C LYS A 45 -5.82 -6.54 -17.01
N GLU A 46 -5.55 -5.76 -18.05
CA GLU A 46 -5.08 -4.37 -17.92
C GLU A 46 -6.13 -3.48 -17.24
N ARG A 47 -7.41 -3.58 -17.64
CA ARG A 47 -8.50 -2.87 -16.98
C ARG A 47 -8.68 -3.27 -15.53
N GLU A 48 -8.62 -4.56 -15.23
CA GLU A 48 -8.73 -5.07 -13.86
C GLU A 48 -7.57 -4.58 -12.99
N TYR A 49 -6.34 -4.60 -13.54
CA TYR A 49 -5.16 -4.06 -12.87
C TYR A 49 -5.31 -2.57 -12.55
N GLU A 50 -5.67 -1.74 -13.53
CA GLU A 50 -5.82 -0.30 -13.31
C GLU A 50 -6.94 -0.01 -12.31
N PHE A 51 -8.07 -0.71 -12.40
CA PHE A 51 -9.14 -0.57 -11.42
C PHE A 51 -8.70 -0.95 -10.00
N LYS A 52 -8.03 -2.09 -9.81
CA LYS A 52 -7.52 -2.51 -8.50
C LYS A 52 -6.48 -1.53 -7.97
N LYS A 53 -5.59 -1.02 -8.83
CA LYS A 53 -4.57 -0.02 -8.49
C LYS A 53 -5.19 1.30 -8.03
N GLU A 54 -6.25 1.77 -8.69
CA GLU A 54 -7.02 2.95 -8.27
C GLU A 54 -7.63 2.78 -6.88
N ILE A 55 -7.94 1.56 -6.47
CA ILE A 55 -8.48 1.25 -5.14
C ILE A 55 -7.39 1.10 -4.08
N PHE A 56 -6.32 0.35 -4.38
CA PHE A 56 -5.27 0.05 -3.39
C PHE A 56 -4.29 1.20 -3.13
N LEU A 57 -4.01 2.04 -4.14
CA LEU A 57 -3.05 3.14 -3.95
C LEU A 57 -3.53 4.19 -2.93
N PRO A 58 -4.81 4.62 -2.92
CA PRO A 58 -5.35 5.46 -1.86
C PRO A 58 -5.24 4.84 -0.46
N VAL A 59 -5.44 3.53 -0.34
CA VAL A 59 -5.31 2.79 0.94
C VAL A 59 -3.88 2.92 1.48
N LEU A 60 -2.88 2.61 0.65
CA LEU A 60 -1.48 2.75 1.01
C LEU A 60 -1.13 4.19 1.38
N THR A 61 -1.66 5.15 0.61
CA THR A 61 -1.47 6.58 0.87
C THR A 61 -2.02 7.00 2.22
N GLU A 62 -3.24 6.58 2.58
CA GLU A 62 -3.83 6.92 3.88
C GLU A 62 -3.12 6.21 5.04
N PHE A 63 -2.56 5.00 4.85
CA PHE A 63 -1.69 4.39 5.86
C PHE A 63 -0.44 5.22 6.11
N VAL A 64 0.24 5.69 5.06
CA VAL A 64 1.44 6.55 5.20
C VAL A 64 1.10 7.86 5.90
N LYS A 65 0.02 8.54 5.50
CA LYS A 65 -0.43 9.78 6.17
C LYS A 65 -0.78 9.55 7.63
N SER A 66 -1.39 8.42 7.94
CA SER A 66 -1.73 8.08 9.32
C SER A 66 -0.47 7.78 10.15
N GLN A 67 0.54 7.10 9.58
CA GLN A 67 1.84 6.93 10.23
C GLN A 67 2.55 8.27 10.49
N GLN A 68 2.48 9.21 9.55
CA GLN A 68 3.02 10.57 9.76
C GLN A 68 2.31 11.29 10.92
N MET A 69 0.99 11.11 11.02
CA MET A 69 0.22 11.66 12.13
C MET A 69 0.61 11.01 13.47
N LEU A 70 0.88 9.71 13.50
CA LEU A 70 1.45 9.03 14.68
C LEU A 70 2.81 9.64 15.06
N GLY A 71 3.62 10.06 14.09
CA GLY A 71 4.85 10.80 14.38
C GLY A 71 4.59 12.19 14.96
N ALA A 72 3.51 12.85 14.54
CA ALA A 72 3.16 14.19 15.00
C ALA A 72 2.62 14.21 16.45
N THR A 73 2.07 13.10 16.96
CA THR A 73 1.61 13.00 18.36
C THR A 73 2.75 13.18 19.36
N MET A 74 3.98 12.80 18.99
CA MET A 74 5.18 12.95 19.82
C MET A 74 5.43 14.40 20.26
N GLY A 75 4.98 15.37 19.46
CA GLY A 75 5.15 16.79 19.71
C GLY A 75 3.95 17.46 20.37
N GLY A 76 2.85 16.74 20.63
CA GLY A 76 1.62 17.36 21.13
C GLY A 76 1.00 18.30 20.11
N ARG A 77 1.06 17.96 18.82
CA ARG A 77 0.66 18.85 17.72
C ARG A 77 -0.62 18.43 17.02
N VAL A 78 -1.22 17.33 17.44
CA VAL A 78 -2.36 16.73 16.75
C VAL A 78 -3.63 17.09 17.47
N THR A 79 -4.59 17.67 16.77
CA THR A 79 -5.90 18.00 17.33
C THR A 79 -6.85 16.82 17.23
N THR A 80 -7.90 16.81 18.07
CA THR A 80 -8.97 15.81 17.97
C THR A 80 -9.67 15.86 16.60
N GLU A 81 -9.83 17.06 16.02
CA GLU A 81 -10.42 17.22 14.69
C GLU A 81 -9.58 16.57 13.60
N GLU A 82 -8.27 16.81 13.59
CA GLU A 82 -7.33 16.17 12.67
C GLU A 82 -7.36 14.64 12.81
N TYR A 83 -7.45 14.14 14.06
CA TYR A 83 -7.60 12.71 14.33
C TYR A 83 -8.87 12.11 13.74
N LEU A 84 -10.01 12.75 13.97
CA LEU A 84 -11.29 12.27 13.42
C LEU A 84 -11.30 12.34 11.90
N ALA A 85 -10.77 13.42 11.32
CA ALA A 85 -10.67 13.58 9.87
C ALA A 85 -9.79 12.48 9.25
N ARG A 86 -8.62 12.19 9.84
CA ARG A 86 -7.71 11.15 9.35
C ARG A 86 -8.30 9.76 9.52
N SER A 87 -8.88 9.45 10.67
CA SER A 87 -9.51 8.15 10.95
C SER A 87 -10.65 7.88 9.97
N LYS A 88 -11.47 8.90 9.67
CA LYS A 88 -12.52 8.81 8.65
C LYS A 88 -11.94 8.56 7.25
N ALA A 89 -10.90 9.30 6.86
CA ALA A 89 -10.26 9.13 5.55
C ALA A 89 -9.68 7.72 5.39
N LEU A 90 -8.99 7.21 6.41
CA LEU A 90 -8.46 5.85 6.42
C LEU A 90 -9.58 4.81 6.36
N GLY A 91 -10.65 4.98 7.15
CA GLY A 91 -11.80 4.08 7.13
C GLY A 91 -12.48 4.00 5.76
N LEU A 92 -12.65 5.15 5.10
CA LEU A 92 -13.19 5.21 3.74
C LEU A 92 -12.29 4.51 2.73
N ALA A 93 -10.97 4.76 2.77
CA ALA A 93 -10.02 4.09 1.91
C ALA A 93 -10.02 2.57 2.13
N VAL A 94 -10.01 2.10 3.38
CA VAL A 94 -10.05 0.66 3.68
C VAL A 94 -11.39 0.03 3.28
N SER A 95 -12.49 0.78 3.33
CA SER A 95 -13.80 0.25 2.91
C SER A 95 -13.87 -0.04 1.41
N SER A 96 -13.12 0.65 0.55
CA SER A 96 -13.14 0.37 -0.89
C SER A 96 -12.49 -0.98 -1.25
N VAL A 97 -11.59 -1.47 -0.39
CA VAL A 97 -10.99 -2.81 -0.53
C VAL A 97 -12.05 -3.92 -0.46
N LEU A 98 -13.12 -3.73 0.32
CA LEU A 98 -14.22 -4.71 0.43
C LEU A 98 -14.96 -4.97 -0.88
N VAL A 99 -14.87 -4.05 -1.83
CA VAL A 99 -15.63 -4.12 -3.08
C VAL A 99 -14.90 -4.96 -4.14
N VAL A 100 -13.56 -5.00 -4.09
CA VAL A 100 -12.75 -5.47 -5.22
C VAL A 100 -11.76 -6.58 -4.87
N ALA A 101 -11.43 -6.74 -3.59
CA ALA A 101 -10.37 -7.63 -3.16
C ALA A 101 -10.90 -9.01 -2.71
N GLU A 102 -10.03 -10.01 -2.76
CA GLU A 102 -10.29 -11.33 -2.21
C GLU A 102 -10.50 -11.27 -0.68
N PRO A 103 -11.31 -12.18 -0.10
CA PRO A 103 -11.59 -12.19 1.34
C PRO A 103 -10.35 -12.19 2.22
N GLU A 104 -9.28 -12.88 1.79
CA GLU A 104 -8.00 -12.95 2.47
C GLU A 104 -7.31 -11.58 2.51
N THR A 105 -7.32 -10.85 1.39
CA THR A 105 -6.79 -9.48 1.28
C THR A 105 -7.59 -8.52 2.16
N VAL A 106 -8.93 -8.59 2.08
CA VAL A 106 -9.82 -7.80 2.94
C VAL A 106 -9.47 -8.00 4.41
N LYS A 107 -9.35 -9.26 4.84
CA LYS A 107 -9.06 -9.61 6.23
C LYS A 107 -7.74 -9.02 6.72
N VAL A 108 -6.66 -9.15 5.95
CA VAL A 108 -5.35 -8.62 6.38
C VAL A 108 -5.34 -7.10 6.41
N VAL A 109 -5.95 -6.43 5.42
CA VAL A 109 -6.03 -4.97 5.37
C VAL A 109 -6.86 -4.42 6.53
N GLN A 110 -8.01 -5.03 6.82
CA GLN A 110 -8.88 -4.62 7.93
C GLN A 110 -8.22 -4.84 9.29
N ASN A 111 -7.59 -5.99 9.51
CA ASN A 111 -6.88 -6.26 10.75
C ASN A 111 -5.76 -5.25 11.00
N TYR A 112 -4.99 -4.94 9.96
CA TYR A 112 -3.95 -3.92 10.04
C TYR A 112 -4.53 -2.53 10.32
N SER A 113 -5.62 -2.14 9.64
CA SER A 113 -6.32 -0.87 9.88
C SER A 113 -6.83 -0.74 11.31
N MET A 114 -7.47 -1.77 11.86
CA MET A 114 -7.95 -1.77 13.25
C MET A 114 -6.79 -1.66 14.24
N LYS A 115 -5.70 -2.40 14.03
CA LYS A 115 -4.50 -2.32 14.86
C LYS A 115 -3.88 -0.93 14.81
N PHE A 116 -3.82 -0.34 13.62
CA PHE A 116 -3.37 1.03 13.42
C PHE A 116 -4.22 2.03 14.19
N LEU A 117 -5.54 1.96 14.06
CA LEU A 117 -6.46 2.87 14.73
C LEU A 117 -6.42 2.72 16.26
N SER A 118 -6.23 1.51 16.78
CA SER A 118 -6.04 1.28 18.23
C SER A 118 -4.80 2.03 18.73
N ILE A 119 -3.66 1.81 18.07
CA ILE A 119 -2.39 2.47 18.43
C ILE A 119 -2.51 4.00 18.33
N LEU A 120 -3.13 4.51 17.26
CA LEU A 120 -3.33 5.94 17.09
C LEU A 120 -4.23 6.52 18.20
N SER A 121 -5.30 5.81 18.58
CA SER A 121 -6.18 6.23 19.66
C SER A 121 -5.46 6.26 21.02
N GLU A 122 -4.53 5.33 21.26
CA GLU A 122 -3.71 5.31 22.48
C GLU A 122 -2.75 6.51 22.50
N GLU A 123 -2.05 6.78 21.40
CA GLU A 123 -1.14 7.93 21.31
C GLU A 123 -1.86 9.29 21.36
N MET A 124 -3.12 9.36 20.91
CA MET A 124 -3.92 10.58 21.05
C MET A 124 -4.17 10.96 22.52
N GLN A 125 -4.36 9.98 23.41
CA GLN A 125 -4.54 10.26 24.85
C GLN A 125 -3.27 10.88 25.46
N GLU A 126 -2.10 10.44 24.99
CA GLU A 126 -0.81 10.94 25.43
C GLU A 126 -0.50 12.32 24.82
N ASN A 127 -0.86 12.51 23.55
CA ASN A 127 -0.81 13.80 22.86
C ASN A 127 -1.63 14.87 23.62
N ASP A 128 -2.83 14.54 24.09
CA ASP A 128 -3.67 15.47 24.86
C ASP A 128 -3.02 15.89 26.19
N LYS A 129 -2.33 14.96 26.87
CA LYS A 129 -1.56 15.27 28.08
C LYS A 129 -0.43 16.26 27.76
N LEU A 130 0.28 16.04 26.66
CA LEU A 130 1.37 16.90 26.23
C LEU A 130 0.86 18.30 25.82
N ILE A 131 -0.25 18.39 25.09
CA ILE A 131 -0.90 19.67 24.75
C ILE A 131 -1.24 20.47 26.01
N ARG A 132 -1.87 19.84 27.01
CA ARG A 132 -2.23 20.51 28.27
C ARG A 132 -1.00 21.03 29.00
N LEU A 133 0.08 20.26 28.98
CA LEU A 133 1.33 20.64 29.62
C LEU A 133 2.00 21.81 28.90
N LEU A 134 2.05 21.79 27.56
CA LEU A 134 2.57 22.89 26.74
C LEU A 134 1.78 24.19 26.97
N ASN A 135 0.45 24.12 26.96
CA ASN A 135 -0.40 25.28 27.28
C ASN A 135 -0.16 25.81 28.71
N SER A 136 0.15 24.92 29.67
CA SER A 136 0.47 25.33 31.04
C SER A 136 1.83 26.03 31.14
N ILE A 137 2.80 25.67 30.29
CA ILE A 137 4.12 26.32 30.21
C ILE A 137 4.00 27.76 29.71
N ASP A 138 3.09 28.01 28.77
CA ASP A 138 2.87 29.33 28.18
C ASP A 138 2.33 30.36 29.19
N HIS A 139 1.68 29.88 30.25
CA HIS A 139 1.12 30.72 31.32
C HIS A 139 1.95 30.73 32.61
N ALA A 140 2.95 29.86 32.74
CA ALA A 140 3.79 29.75 33.94
C ALA A 140 4.98 30.72 33.92
N GLN A 141 5.45 31.11 35.11
CA GLN A 141 6.64 31.97 35.26
C GLN A 141 7.62 31.41 36.30
N GLY A 142 8.88 31.86 36.20
CA GLY A 142 9.93 31.53 37.17
C GLY A 142 10.17 30.03 37.30
N GLU A 143 10.21 29.56 38.54
CA GLU A 143 10.53 28.16 38.86
C GLU A 143 9.44 27.19 38.38
N GLN A 144 8.16 27.58 38.43
CA GLN A 144 7.06 26.74 37.94
C GLN A 144 7.20 26.44 36.45
N GLN A 145 7.60 27.44 35.64
CA GLN A 145 7.82 27.25 34.21
C GLN A 145 8.97 26.28 33.93
N ARG A 146 10.04 26.32 34.74
CA ARG A 146 11.17 25.39 34.62
C ARG A 146 10.73 23.96 34.91
N GLN A 147 9.98 23.74 35.99
CA GLN A 147 9.47 22.41 36.37
C GLN A 147 8.57 21.82 35.28
N LEU A 148 7.64 22.62 34.72
CA LEU A 148 6.77 22.17 33.63
C LEU A 148 7.55 21.84 32.35
N LYS A 149 8.60 22.60 32.02
CA LYS A 149 9.48 22.29 30.88
C LYS A 149 10.22 20.97 31.06
N ILE A 150 10.75 20.68 32.25
CA ILE A 150 11.39 19.40 32.56
C ILE A 150 10.37 18.26 32.39
N GLN A 151 9.17 18.42 32.94
CA GLN A 151 8.10 17.43 32.79
C GLN A 151 7.70 17.23 31.32
N SER A 152 7.67 18.30 30.52
CA SER A 152 7.37 18.22 29.09
C SER A 152 8.45 17.46 28.33
N ASN A 153 9.73 17.73 28.60
CA ASN A 153 10.83 16.99 27.98
C ASN A 153 10.76 15.49 28.33
N GLN A 154 10.45 15.14 29.58
CA GLN A 154 10.26 13.75 30.00
C GLN A 154 9.08 13.09 29.28
N LEU A 155 7.95 13.78 29.15
CA LEU A 155 6.78 13.24 28.47
C LEU A 155 7.02 13.10 26.96
N THR A 156 7.68 14.07 26.33
CA THR A 156 8.09 13.99 24.92
C THR A 156 9.05 12.83 24.70
N ALA A 157 10.06 12.66 25.54
CA ALA A 157 11.00 11.53 25.46
C ALA A 157 10.27 10.18 25.57
N ALA A 158 9.33 10.05 26.52
CA ALA A 158 8.52 8.86 26.67
C ALA A 158 7.61 8.61 25.45
N SER A 159 7.01 9.66 24.89
CA SER A 159 6.17 9.54 23.70
C SER A 159 6.98 9.15 22.46
N VAL A 160 8.19 9.70 22.28
CA VAL A 160 9.09 9.29 21.19
C VAL A 160 9.42 7.79 21.28
N SER A 161 9.76 7.31 22.47
CA SER A 161 10.06 5.88 22.67
C SER A 161 8.86 5.00 22.31
N ARG A 162 7.65 5.33 22.80
CA ARG A 162 6.43 4.56 22.51
C ARG A 162 6.05 4.59 21.03
N VAL A 163 6.02 5.79 20.43
CA VAL A 163 5.71 5.94 19.00
C VAL A 163 6.72 5.19 18.14
N SER A 164 8.01 5.19 18.51
CA SER A 164 9.05 4.42 17.83
C SER A 164 8.75 2.91 17.87
N ASP A 165 8.36 2.37 19.02
CA ASP A 165 7.99 0.96 19.16
C ASP A 165 6.71 0.62 18.37
N HIS A 166 5.70 1.48 18.46
CA HIS A 166 4.45 1.36 17.71
C HIS A 166 4.68 1.39 16.19
N LEU A 167 5.52 2.29 15.69
CA LEU A 167 5.91 2.34 14.29
C LEU A 167 6.61 1.05 13.86
N ALA A 168 7.54 0.52 14.67
CA ALA A 168 8.22 -0.73 14.34
C ALA A 168 7.25 -1.93 14.25
N ILE A 169 6.26 -1.99 15.16
CA ILE A 169 5.18 -2.99 15.12
C ILE A 169 4.36 -2.81 13.84
N LEU A 170 3.88 -1.60 13.56
CA LEU A 170 3.04 -1.31 12.39
C LEU A 170 3.78 -1.58 11.07
N MET A 171 5.07 -1.25 11.00
CA MET A 171 5.89 -1.59 9.84
C MET A 171 5.93 -3.09 9.62
N THR A 172 6.23 -3.87 10.66
CA THR A 172 6.25 -5.34 10.56
C THR A 172 4.89 -5.91 10.13
N GLU A 173 3.81 -5.40 10.70
CA GLU A 173 2.42 -5.81 10.41
C GLU A 173 1.91 -5.30 9.05
N SER A 174 2.60 -4.35 8.43
CA SER A 174 2.29 -3.91 7.07
C SER A 174 2.76 -4.91 6.01
N VAL A 175 3.69 -5.82 6.33
CA VAL A 175 4.24 -6.78 5.35
C VAL A 175 3.15 -7.67 4.75
N PRO A 176 2.28 -8.35 5.53
CA PRO A 176 1.19 -9.14 4.97
C PRO A 176 0.23 -8.33 4.10
N VAL A 177 -0.02 -7.07 4.46
CA VAL A 177 -0.86 -6.15 3.69
C VAL A 177 -0.24 -5.83 2.34
N LEU A 178 1.04 -5.45 2.32
CA LEU A 178 1.79 -5.18 1.09
C LEU A 178 1.85 -6.42 0.19
N VAL A 179 2.06 -7.60 0.77
CA VAL A 179 2.09 -8.86 0.03
C VAL A 179 0.73 -9.18 -0.57
N ALA A 180 -0.36 -9.03 0.19
CA ALA A 180 -1.71 -9.28 -0.30
C ALA A 180 -2.09 -8.31 -1.43
N ILE A 181 -1.85 -7.01 -1.25
CA ILE A 181 -2.12 -6.00 -2.29
C ILE A 181 -1.31 -6.27 -3.56
N ARG A 182 -0.03 -6.64 -3.45
CA ARG A 182 0.77 -6.95 -4.65
C ARG A 182 0.30 -8.21 -5.36
N LYS A 183 -0.19 -9.22 -4.62
CA LYS A 183 -0.80 -10.42 -5.21
C LYS A 183 -2.06 -10.08 -5.99
N GLU A 184 -2.93 -9.22 -5.45
CA GLU A 184 -4.13 -8.73 -6.14
C GLU A 184 -3.82 -8.04 -7.47
N LEU A 185 -2.65 -7.38 -7.53
CA LEU A 185 -2.14 -6.68 -8.70
C LEU A 185 -1.30 -7.57 -9.63
N ALA A 186 -1.25 -8.88 -9.38
CA ALA A 186 -0.41 -9.84 -10.12
C ALA A 186 1.07 -9.44 -10.20
N ILE A 187 1.58 -8.72 -9.19
CA ILE A 187 2.98 -8.30 -9.09
C ILE A 187 3.76 -9.42 -8.39
N ASP A 188 4.86 -9.87 -8.99
CA ASP A 188 5.75 -10.84 -8.35
C ASP A 188 6.23 -10.32 -6.99
N THR A 189 6.09 -11.15 -5.97
CA THR A 189 6.17 -10.71 -4.57
C THR A 189 6.79 -11.79 -3.69
N SER A 190 7.98 -11.49 -3.18
CA SER A 190 8.63 -12.27 -2.14
C SER A 190 8.32 -11.67 -0.77
N MET A 191 7.59 -12.42 0.06
CA MET A 191 7.34 -12.04 1.45
C MET A 191 8.65 -11.86 2.21
N VAL A 192 9.63 -12.74 1.97
CA VAL A 192 10.95 -12.68 2.61
C VAL A 192 11.68 -11.39 2.24
N ALA A 193 11.68 -11.01 0.95
CA ALA A 193 12.34 -9.78 0.51
C ALA A 193 11.70 -8.53 1.11
N ILE A 194 10.36 -8.46 1.12
CA ILE A 194 9.64 -7.33 1.73
C ILE A 194 9.89 -7.29 3.24
N SER A 195 9.81 -8.43 3.93
CA SER A 195 10.10 -8.52 5.36
C SER A 195 11.49 -8.00 5.70
N LEU A 196 12.51 -8.36 4.91
CA LEU A 196 13.89 -7.92 5.15
C LEU A 196 14.02 -6.40 5.05
N VAL A 197 13.51 -5.82 3.96
CA VAL A 197 13.53 -4.35 3.75
C VAL A 197 12.79 -3.64 4.88
N VAL A 198 11.57 -4.09 5.21
CA VAL A 198 10.75 -3.48 6.26
C VAL A 198 11.43 -3.57 7.62
N HIS A 199 12.05 -4.71 7.95
CA HIS A 199 12.74 -4.89 9.22
C HIS A 199 13.98 -4.00 9.35
N GLU A 200 14.76 -3.85 8.27
CA GLU A 200 15.90 -2.94 8.23
C GLU A 200 15.48 -1.49 8.45
N TYR A 201 14.43 -1.02 7.76
CA TYR A 201 13.90 0.32 7.97
C TYR A 201 13.33 0.52 9.38
N ALA A 202 12.61 -0.48 9.93
CA ALA A 202 12.08 -0.41 11.30
C ALA A 202 13.19 -0.38 12.35
N LYS A 203 14.30 -1.09 12.12
CA LYS A 203 15.48 -1.04 12.98
C LYS A 203 16.17 0.33 12.90
N ALA A 204 16.44 0.82 11.68
CA ALA A 204 17.08 2.12 11.49
C ALA A 204 16.24 3.28 12.07
N GLY A 205 14.91 3.22 11.89
CA GLY A 205 13.98 4.18 12.48
C GLY A 205 14.04 4.20 14.01
N ARG A 206 14.04 3.02 14.64
CA ARG A 206 14.19 2.90 16.11
C ARG A 206 15.52 3.46 16.61
N GLU A 207 16.63 3.14 15.94
CA GLU A 207 17.94 3.66 16.31
C GLU A 207 18.02 5.19 16.19
N LEU A 208 17.40 5.77 15.16
CA LEU A 208 17.31 7.22 15.00
C LEU A 208 16.50 7.87 16.14
N MET A 209 15.32 7.31 16.45
CA MET A 209 14.45 7.82 17.52
C MET A 209 15.11 7.69 18.89
N GLN A 210 15.81 6.58 19.15
CA GLN A 210 16.53 6.40 20.41
C GLN A 210 17.62 7.47 20.60
N LYS A 211 18.39 7.79 19.55
CA LYS A 211 19.37 8.88 19.62
C LYS A 211 18.71 10.22 19.96
N PHE A 212 17.53 10.48 19.39
CA PHE A 212 16.77 11.69 19.70
C PHE A 212 16.30 11.71 21.17
N VAL A 213 15.83 10.58 21.71
CA VAL A 213 15.50 10.45 23.14
C VAL A 213 16.72 10.75 24.02
N ASP A 214 17.88 10.17 23.69
CA ASP A 214 19.11 10.36 24.45
C ASP A 214 19.57 11.84 24.42
N GLU A 215 19.32 12.56 23.33
CA GLU A 215 19.60 14.00 23.23
C GLU A 215 18.63 14.85 24.06
N LEU A 216 17.33 14.49 24.07
CA LEU A 216 16.33 15.20 24.88
C LEU A 216 16.60 15.05 26.37
N GLN A 217 17.04 13.88 26.82
CA GLN A 217 17.34 13.62 28.24
C GLN A 217 18.58 14.36 28.75
N LYS A 218 19.46 14.84 27.86
CA LYS A 218 20.65 15.62 28.22
C LYS A 218 20.35 17.11 28.44
N ARG A 219 19.16 17.59 28.06
CA ARG A 219 18.75 19.00 28.13
C ARG A 219 17.87 19.28 29.35
#